data_AF-A0A3A8GEH3-F1
#
_entry.id   AF-A0A3A8GEH3-F1
#
_cell.length_a   1.000
_cell.length_b   1.000
_cell.length_c   1.000
_cell.angle_alpha   90.00
_cell.angle_beta   90.00
_cell.angle_gamma   90.00
#
_symmetry.space_group_name_H-M   'P 1'
#
loop_
_entity.id
_entity.type
_entity.pdbx_description
1 polymer ?
#
loop_
_entity_poly.entity_id
_entity_poly.type
_entity_poly.pdbx_seq_one_letter_code
_entity_poly.pdbx_strand_id
1 'polypeptide(L)'
;MAGKGTWSMRCLIIGHYDSFSWDLADDVAQTFGCTPLVVRNDKSCWREIRSLDAFGCILVSGAGVGDPPERLRGSPAEQVR
;
A
#
# COMPACT_ATOMS: atom_id res chain seq x y z
N MET A 1 -26.82 -22.70 -8.47
CA MET A 1 -26.14 -21.44 -8.82
C MET A 1 -25.13 -21.15 -7.73
N ALA A 2 -23.83 -21.39 -7.98
CA ALA A 2 -22.78 -21.03 -7.03
C ALA A 2 -22.66 -19.50 -7.05
N GLY A 3 -22.89 -18.85 -5.90
CA GLY A 3 -22.64 -17.42 -5.78
C GLY A 3 -21.18 -17.16 -6.15
N LYS A 4 -20.93 -16.31 -7.14
CA LYS A 4 -19.57 -15.83 -7.42
C LYS A 4 -19.12 -15.15 -6.13
N GLY A 5 -18.19 -15.79 -5.40
CA GLY A 5 -17.55 -15.14 -4.27
C GLY A 5 -16.90 -13.88 -4.80
N THR A 6 -17.47 -12.71 -4.50
CA THR A 6 -16.82 -11.43 -4.74
C THR A 6 -15.73 -11.34 -3.69
N TRP A 7 -14.55 -11.86 -4.01
CA TRP A 7 -13.40 -11.76 -3.11
C TRP A 7 -12.92 -10.31 -3.14
N SER A 8 -13.54 -9.47 -2.34
CA SER A 8 -13.12 -8.10 -2.09
C SER A 8 -11.77 -8.15 -1.38
N MET A 9 -10.68 -7.88 -2.09
CA MET A 9 -9.34 -7.86 -1.49
C MET A 9 -9.10 -6.55 -0.77
N ARG A 10 -8.85 -6.63 0.55
CA ARG A 10 -8.46 -5.49 1.37
C ARG A 10 -7.01 -5.11 1.08
N CYS A 11 -6.79 -3.86 0.70
CA CYS A 11 -5.49 -3.32 0.38
C CYS A 11 -5.13 -2.16 1.32
N LEU A 12 -3.87 -2.13 1.76
CA LEU A 12 -3.26 -1.00 2.45
C LEU A 12 -2.41 -0.22 1.43
N ILE A 13 -2.56 1.09 1.37
CA ILE A 13 -1.69 1.99 0.62
C ILE A 13 -0.91 2.85 1.63
N ILE A 14 0.42 2.82 1.55
CA ILE A 14 1.32 3.67 2.35
C ILE A 14 1.80 4.83 1.48
N GLY A 15 1.25 6.02 1.74
CA GLY A 15 1.52 7.27 1.03
C GLY A 15 2.77 8.01 1.51
N HIS A 16 3.52 8.60 0.56
CA HIS A 16 4.75 9.37 0.78
C HIS A 16 4.58 10.88 0.55
N TYR A 17 3.37 11.42 0.78
CA TYR A 17 3.00 12.81 0.46
C TYR A 17 3.07 13.14 -1.04
N ASP A 18 3.01 12.12 -1.89
CA ASP A 18 2.86 12.30 -3.33
C ASP A 18 1.40 12.63 -3.70
N SER A 19 1.23 13.26 -4.87
CA SER A 19 -0.09 13.59 -5.40
C SER A 19 -0.85 12.40 -5.99
N PHE A 20 -0.19 11.24 -6.17
CA PHE A 20 -0.74 10.08 -6.88
C PHE A 20 -1.40 9.04 -5.96
N SER A 21 -1.21 9.14 -4.65
CA SER A 21 -1.77 8.19 -3.67
C SER A 21 -3.30 8.08 -3.76
N TRP A 22 -3.98 9.14 -4.17
CA TRP A 22 -5.43 9.16 -4.36
C TRP A 22 -5.87 8.53 -5.68
N ASP A 23 -5.13 8.77 -6.77
CA ASP A 23 -5.38 8.10 -8.05
C ASP A 23 -5.22 6.58 -7.90
N LEU A 24 -4.15 6.15 -7.21
CA LEU A 24 -3.93 4.74 -6.89
C LEU A 24 -5.05 4.15 -6.02
N ALA A 25 -5.62 4.94 -5.10
CA ALA A 25 -6.70 4.47 -4.26
C ALA A 25 -7.98 4.19 -5.07
N ASP A 26 -8.25 5.00 -6.09
CA ASP A 26 -9.38 4.80 -7.01
C ASP A 26 -9.17 3.56 -7.88
N ASP A 27 -7.99 3.41 -8.50
CA ASP A 27 -7.63 2.24 -9.31
C ASP A 27 -7.75 0.93 -8.51
N VAL A 28 -7.29 0.94 -7.26
CA VAL A 28 -7.38 -0.21 -6.36
C VAL A 28 -8.83 -0.51 -5.99
N ALA A 29 -9.64 0.51 -5.70
CA ALA A 29 -11.05 0.31 -5.38
C ALA A 29 -11.82 -0.33 -6.55
N GLN A 30 -11.55 0.12 -7.78
CA GLN A 30 -12.13 -0.45 -8.98
C GLN A 30 -11.67 -1.89 -9.23
N THR A 31 -10.37 -2.16 -9.05
CA THR A 31 -9.76 -3.47 -9.35
C THR A 31 -10.12 -4.54 -8.31
N PHE A 32 -10.07 -4.19 -7.02
CA PHE A 32 -10.33 -5.14 -5.93
C PHE A 32 -11.77 -5.14 -5.45
N GLY A 33 -12.61 -4.23 -5.97
CA GLY A 33 -14.00 -4.08 -5.54
C GLY A 33 -14.12 -3.69 -4.06
N CYS A 34 -13.09 -3.01 -3.52
CA CYS A 34 -13.03 -2.60 -2.12
C CYS A 34 -12.13 -1.38 -1.94
N THR A 35 -12.62 -0.36 -1.25
CA THR A 35 -11.82 0.84 -0.94
C THR A 35 -10.60 0.47 -0.09
N PRO A 36 -9.38 0.84 -0.53
CA PRO A 36 -8.17 0.59 0.26
C PRO A 36 -8.12 1.49 1.49
N LEU A 37 -7.35 1.07 2.50
CA LEU A 37 -6.94 1.96 3.58
C LEU A 37 -5.70 2.73 3.14
N VAL A 38 -5.77 4.07 3.08
CA VAL A 38 -4.61 4.93 2.79
C VAL A 38 -4.06 5.49 4.10
N VAL A 39 -2.79 5.23 4.39
CA VAL A 39 -2.05 5.78 5.55
C VAL A 39 -0.83 6.55 5.08
N ARG A 40 -0.35 7.48 5.90
CA ARG A 40 0.93 8.16 5.67
C ARG A 40 2.06 7.37 6.32
N ASN A 41 3.23 7.35 5.67
CA ASN A 41 4.41 6.61 6.13
C ASN A 41 4.90 6.99 7.54
N ASP A 42 4.58 8.19 8.03
CA ASP A 42 5.08 8.74 9.30
C ASP A 42 3.99 8.93 10.37
N LYS A 43 2.72 8.56 10.12
CA LYS A 43 1.59 8.86 11.03
C LYS A 43 1.08 7.71 11.87
N SER A 44 1.48 6.48 11.58
CA SER A 44 0.99 5.31 12.31
C SER A 44 2.08 4.26 12.42
N CYS A 45 2.15 3.57 13.56
CA CYS A 45 3.01 2.43 13.68
C CYS A 45 2.34 1.16 13.11
N TRP A 46 3.15 0.18 12.73
CA TRP A 46 2.65 -1.05 12.11
C TRP A 46 1.64 -1.81 12.98
N ARG A 47 1.80 -1.76 14.31
CA ARG A 47 0.90 -2.41 15.26
C ARG A 47 -0.50 -1.80 15.25
N GLU A 48 -0.61 -0.48 15.13
CA GLU A 48 -1.90 0.21 15.01
C GLU A 48 -2.56 -0.17 13.68
N ILE A 49 -1.81 -0.16 12.57
CA ILE A 49 -2.32 -0.51 11.24
C ILE A 49 -2.87 -1.94 11.23
N ARG A 50 -2.15 -2.91 11.79
CA ARG A 50 -2.61 -4.31 11.89
C ARG A 50 -3.85 -4.50 12.74
N SER A 51 -4.13 -3.58 13.66
CA SER A 51 -5.35 -3.66 14.49
C SER A 51 -6.60 -3.20 13.74
N LEU A 52 -6.43 -2.48 12.63
CA LEU A 52 -7.54 -1.97 11.83
C LEU A 52 -8.17 -3.04 10.95
N ASP A 53 -7.34 -3.88 10.31
CA ASP A 53 -7.82 -4.94 9.42
C ASP A 53 -6.71 -5.94 9.04
N ALA A 54 -7.12 -7.04 8.40
CA ALA A 54 -6.22 -7.92 7.67
C ALA A 54 -6.12 -7.48 6.21
N PHE A 55 -4.90 -7.14 5.76
CA PHE A 55 -4.66 -6.72 4.37
C PHE A 55 -4.09 -7.88 3.56
N GLY A 56 -4.71 -8.18 2.42
CA GLY A 56 -4.22 -9.17 1.47
C GLY A 56 -3.14 -8.62 0.53
N CYS A 57 -3.03 -7.29 0.44
CA CYS A 57 -2.04 -6.59 -0.35
C CYS A 57 -1.60 -5.30 0.37
N ILE A 58 -0.32 -4.94 0.21
CA ILE A 58 0.24 -3.67 0.66
C ILE A 58 0.91 -3.02 -0.54
N LEU A 59 0.49 -1.82 -0.87
CA LEU A 59 1.12 -0.97 -1.86
C LEU A 59 1.81 0.18 -1.14
N VAL A 60 3.00 0.53 -1.61
CA VAL A 60 3.73 1.70 -1.17
C VAL A 60 3.69 2.67 -2.33
N SER A 61 3.12 3.86 -2.12
CA SER A 61 3.05 4.86 -3.18
C SER A 61 4.46 5.23 -3.63
N GLY A 62 4.58 5.65 -4.89
CA GLY A 62 5.87 5.94 -5.52
C GLY A 62 6.75 6.82 -4.63
N ALA A 63 8.06 6.57 -4.66
CA ALA A 63 9.03 7.38 -3.95
C ALA A 63 8.74 8.86 -4.27
N GLY A 64 8.42 9.64 -3.23
CA GLY A 64 8.34 11.09 -3.38
C GLY A 64 9.63 11.61 -4.01
N VAL A 65 9.59 12.83 -4.54
CA VAL A 65 10.78 13.49 -5.12
C VAL A 65 11.92 13.44 -4.11
N GLY A 66 12.92 12.59 -4.38
CA GLY A 66 13.99 12.31 -3.43
C GLY A 66 14.72 11.03 -3.82
N ASP A 67 16.05 11.10 -3.81
CA ASP A 67 16.88 9.94 -3.95
C ASP A 67 16.62 8.95 -2.79
N PRO A 68 16.51 7.63 -3.05
CA PRO A 68 16.51 6.67 -1.97
C PRO A 68 17.80 6.85 -1.14
N PRO A 69 17.73 6.76 0.21
CA PRO A 69 18.91 6.88 1.05
C PRO A 69 19.98 5.89 0.58
N GLU A 70 21.26 6.27 0.63
CA GLU A 70 22.38 5.53 0.03
C GLU A 70 22.39 4.02 0.36
N ARG A 71 22.00 3.67 1.58
CA ARG A 71 21.79 2.29 2.07
C ARG A 71 20.80 1.44 1.26
N LEU A 72 19.92 2.06 0.48
CA LEU A 72 18.94 1.44 -0.40
C LEU A 72 19.36 1.53 -1.88
N ARG A 73 20.53 2.07 -2.22
CA ARG A 73 21.05 2.07 -3.60
C ARG A 73 21.74 0.76 -4.00
N GLY A 74 21.81 -0.21 -3.08
CA GLY A 74 22.27 -1.58 -3.36
C GLY A 74 21.29 -2.36 -4.24
N SER A 75 21.74 -3.51 -4.76
CA SER A 75 20.88 -4.35 -5.61
C SER A 75 19.62 -4.79 -4.83
N PRO A 76 18.47 -5.03 -5.50
CA PRO A 76 17.25 -5.50 -4.84
C PRO A 76 17.47 -6.76 -3.98
N ALA A 77 18.46 -7.58 -4.33
CA ALA A 77 18.85 -8.77 -3.57
C ALA A 77 19.51 -8.46 -2.20
N GLU A 78 20.10 -7.28 -2.03
CA GLU A 78 20.74 -6.85 -0.79
C GLU A 78 19.76 -6.16 0.16
N GLN A 79 18.64 -5.65 -0.35
CA GLN A 79 17.61 -4.94 0.42
C GLN A 79 16.67 -5.87 1.20
N VAL A 80 16.69 -7.18 0.95
CA VAL A 80 15.78 -8.18 1.53
C VAL A 80 16.45 -9.04 2.62
N ARG A 81 17.57 -8.58 3.19
CA ARG A 81 18.25 -9.27 4.31
C ARG A 81 17.75 -8.84 5.68
#